data_AF-N9NA48-F1
#
_entry.id   AF-N9NA48-F1
#
_cell.length_a   1.000
_cell.length_b   1.000
_cell.length_c   1.000
_cell.angle_alpha   90.00
_cell.angle_beta   90.00
_cell.angle_gamma   90.00
#
_symmetry.space_group_name_H-M   'P 1'
#
loop_
_entity.id
_entity.type
_entity.pdbx_description
1 polymer ?
#
loop_
_entity_poly.entity_id
_entity_poly.type
_entity_poly.pdbx_seq_one_letter_code
_entity_poly.pdbx_strand_id
1 'polypeptide(L)'
;MKLLALETANEQCSVSFIHDNEELYFQLDERTKAQTQTILPLTEQALLQTGTELADLTAIAFSRGPGSFSGVRINAAVAQALAWSQDLPVIPVSSLQALAQAAYRLKGLAQVTAVLDARMQEVYIANFSLDAQGIMQAIDDEKLLNYEQASAYCKFIAIGSGSELIQPTEINLEEISDHQSTNVSIKATAQDIAAIARVYAAQQKWVDAEQALPVYLRDDAWKKIPEQGKSN
;
A
#
# COMPACT_ATOMS: atom_id res chain seq x y z
N MET A 1 1.27 -4.61 21.70
CA MET A 1 0.29 -4.79 20.59
C MET A 1 0.92 -5.67 19.54
N LYS A 2 0.33 -6.83 19.26
CA LYS A 2 0.79 -7.77 18.23
C LYS A 2 0.02 -7.47 16.94
N LEU A 3 0.71 -7.12 15.85
CA LEU A 3 0.07 -6.80 14.58
C LEU A 3 0.67 -7.64 13.46
N LEU A 4 -0.21 -8.17 12.62
CA LEU A 4 0.15 -8.85 11.38
C LEU A 4 -0.20 -7.93 10.21
N ALA A 5 0.77 -7.61 9.35
CA ALA A 5 0.58 -6.77 8.18
C ALA A 5 0.72 -7.60 6.88
N LEU A 6 -0.21 -7.40 5.95
CA LEU A 6 -0.30 -8.13 4.69
C LEU A 6 -0.22 -7.18 3.48
N GLU A 7 0.63 -7.50 2.51
CA GLU A 7 0.76 -6.74 1.25
C GLU A 7 0.72 -7.68 0.04
N THR A 8 -0.35 -7.56 -0.76
CA THR A 8 -0.47 -8.26 -2.05
C THR A 8 -1.03 -7.37 -3.17
N ALA A 9 -1.21 -6.07 -2.94
CA ALA A 9 -1.73 -5.10 -3.90
C ALA A 9 -0.73 -4.80 -5.02
N ASN A 10 0.56 -4.97 -4.76
CA ASN A 10 1.65 -4.84 -5.73
C ASN A 10 1.99 -6.17 -6.43
N GLU A 11 3.03 -6.20 -7.26
CA GLU A 11 3.47 -7.41 -7.97
C GLU A 11 4.04 -8.50 -7.04
N GLN A 12 4.51 -8.07 -5.86
CA GLN A 12 5.12 -8.90 -4.83
C GLN A 12 4.11 -9.24 -3.72
N CYS A 13 4.45 -10.23 -2.90
CA CYS A 13 3.68 -10.64 -1.72
C CYS A 13 4.57 -10.51 -0.48
N SER A 14 4.11 -9.85 0.57
CA SER A 14 4.88 -9.80 1.83
C SER A 14 4.01 -9.83 3.06
N VAL A 15 4.61 -10.31 4.15
CA VAL A 15 4.03 -10.35 5.50
C VAL A 15 5.05 -9.77 6.48
N SER A 16 4.58 -8.95 7.42
CA SER A 16 5.38 -8.47 8.55
C SER A 16 4.59 -8.72 9.83
N PHE A 17 5.30 -9.14 10.88
CA PHE A 17 4.76 -9.27 12.23
C PHE A 17 5.53 -8.32 13.14
N ILE A 18 4.79 -7.48 13.86
CA ILE A 18 5.36 -6.57 14.85
C ILE A 18 4.76 -6.80 16.23
N HIS A 19 5.59 -6.63 17.26
CA HIS A 19 5.17 -6.57 18.65
C HIS A 19 5.57 -5.22 19.25
N ASP A 20 4.58 -4.39 19.53
CA ASP A 20 4.76 -2.99 19.92
C ASP A 20 5.59 -2.21 18.89
N ASN A 21 6.86 -1.95 19.18
CA ASN A 21 7.76 -1.17 18.33
C ASN A 21 8.80 -2.04 17.61
N GLU A 22 8.77 -3.35 17.83
CA GLU A 22 9.77 -4.27 17.31
C GLU A 22 9.19 -5.10 16.17
N GLU A 23 9.91 -5.17 15.04
CA GLU A 23 9.63 -6.13 13.98
C GLU A 23 10.25 -7.48 14.33
N LEU A 24 9.40 -8.49 14.53
CA LEU A 24 9.84 -9.84 14.90
C LEU A 24 9.97 -10.76 13.68
N TYR A 25 9.26 -10.44 12.60
CA TYR A 25 9.31 -11.22 11.37
C TYR A 25 8.98 -10.35 10.16
N PHE A 26 9.72 -10.55 9.08
CA PHE A 26 9.39 -10.01 7.77
C PHE A 26 9.80 -11.00 6.70
N GLN A 27 8.91 -11.24 5.74
CA GLN A 27 9.24 -12.01 4.56
C GLN A 27 8.58 -11.41 3.32
N LEU A 28 9.38 -11.34 2.25
CA LEU A 28 9.00 -10.87 0.93
C LEU A 28 9.18 -12.01 -0.07
N ASP A 29 8.16 -12.23 -0.89
CA ASP A 29 8.19 -13.06 -2.08
C ASP A 29 8.01 -12.18 -3.31
N GLU A 30 9.07 -12.09 -4.11
CA GLU A 30 9.13 -11.24 -5.31
C GLU A 30 8.52 -11.91 -6.55
N ARG A 31 8.04 -13.16 -6.45
CA ARG A 31 7.44 -13.87 -7.59
C ARG A 31 6.15 -13.20 -8.03
N THR A 32 6.13 -12.78 -9.29
CA THR A 32 4.92 -12.22 -9.89
C THR A 32 3.80 -13.27 -9.99
N LYS A 33 2.56 -12.84 -9.75
CA LYS A 33 1.34 -13.68 -9.85
C LYS A 33 1.29 -14.89 -8.91
N ALA A 34 2.10 -14.91 -7.85
CA ALA A 34 2.12 -15.99 -6.86
C ALA A 34 1.29 -15.69 -5.60
N GLN A 35 0.65 -14.53 -5.50
CA GLN A 35 -0.01 -14.01 -4.29
C GLN A 35 -0.94 -15.04 -3.63
N THR A 36 -1.79 -15.72 -4.41
CA THR A 36 -2.75 -16.72 -3.89
C THR A 36 -2.08 -17.96 -3.30
N GLN A 37 -0.89 -18.32 -3.80
CA GLN A 37 -0.13 -19.48 -3.34
C GLN A 37 0.76 -19.13 -2.14
N THR A 38 1.13 -17.86 -2.00
CA THR A 38 2.16 -17.43 -1.07
C THR A 38 1.62 -16.81 0.23
N ILE A 39 0.52 -16.04 0.18
CA ILE A 39 0.12 -15.19 1.32
C ILE A 39 -0.21 -15.99 2.59
N LEU A 40 -0.92 -17.12 2.47
CA LEU A 40 -1.26 -17.98 3.60
C LEU A 40 -0.02 -18.70 4.15
N PRO A 41 0.84 -19.34 3.33
CA PRO A 41 2.11 -19.90 3.82
C PRO A 41 3.01 -18.89 4.53
N LEU A 42 3.14 -17.66 4.02
CA LEU A 42 3.91 -16.62 4.71
C LEU A 42 3.29 -16.21 6.04
N THR A 43 1.96 -16.12 6.10
CA THR A 43 1.23 -15.82 7.34
C THR A 43 1.43 -16.92 8.38
N GLU A 44 1.33 -18.19 7.98
CA GLU A 44 1.58 -19.33 8.85
C GLU A 44 3.04 -19.33 9.36
N GLN A 45 4.01 -19.07 8.49
CA GLN A 45 5.41 -18.96 8.87
C GLN A 45 5.66 -17.83 9.87
N ALA A 46 5.03 -16.66 9.69
CA ALA A 46 5.12 -15.54 10.62
C ALA A 46 4.63 -15.92 12.02
N LEU A 47 3.45 -16.56 12.12
CA LEU A 47 2.86 -16.98 13.39
C LEU A 47 3.71 -18.06 14.07
N LEU A 48 4.19 -19.05 13.31
CA LEU A 48 5.06 -20.11 13.81
C LEU A 48 6.39 -19.57 14.34
N GLN A 49 7.08 -18.71 13.59
CA GLN A 49 8.39 -18.18 13.99
C GLN A 49 8.31 -17.23 15.18
N THR A 50 7.19 -16.52 15.33
CA THR A 50 6.95 -15.61 16.46
C THR A 50 6.29 -16.30 17.65
N GLY A 51 6.02 -17.61 17.56
CA GLY A 51 5.35 -18.38 18.61
C GLY A 51 4.00 -17.78 19.03
N THR A 52 3.29 -17.19 18.08
CA THR A 52 2.04 -16.44 18.33
C THR A 52 0.87 -17.15 17.68
N GLU A 53 -0.23 -17.30 18.41
CA GLU A 53 -1.48 -17.78 17.84
C GLU A 53 -2.25 -16.65 17.18
N LEU A 54 -3.09 -16.95 16.19
CA LEU A 54 -3.89 -15.93 15.50
C LEU A 54 -4.78 -15.15 16.49
N ALA A 55 -5.32 -15.82 17.49
CA ALA A 55 -6.17 -15.23 18.54
C ALA A 55 -5.42 -14.24 19.45
N ASP A 56 -4.09 -14.28 19.50
CA ASP A 56 -3.28 -13.36 20.31
C ASP A 56 -3.03 -12.01 19.61
N LEU A 57 -3.40 -11.89 18.32
CA LEU A 57 -3.22 -10.66 17.58
C LEU A 57 -4.11 -9.55 18.14
N THR A 58 -3.62 -8.32 18.07
CA THR A 58 -4.41 -7.12 18.38
C THR A 58 -5.25 -6.70 17.17
N ALA A 59 -4.69 -6.77 15.96
CA ALA A 59 -5.37 -6.47 14.71
C ALA A 59 -4.59 -7.04 13.52
N ILE A 60 -5.26 -7.14 12.37
CA ILE A 60 -4.63 -7.47 11.08
C ILE A 60 -4.66 -6.23 10.18
N ALA A 61 -3.49 -5.78 9.76
CA ALA A 61 -3.35 -4.69 8.81
C ALA A 61 -3.18 -5.22 7.39
N PHE A 62 -3.73 -4.50 6.42
CA PHE A 62 -3.61 -4.90 5.02
C PHE A 62 -3.63 -3.66 4.11
N SER A 63 -2.99 -3.77 2.95
CA SER A 63 -3.12 -2.74 1.93
C SER A 63 -4.47 -2.85 1.23
N ARG A 64 -5.27 -1.78 1.32
CA ARG A 64 -6.61 -1.69 0.73
C ARG A 64 -6.59 -1.34 -0.77
N GLY A 65 -5.42 -1.05 -1.33
CA GLY A 65 -5.28 -0.43 -2.64
C GLY A 65 -5.10 1.09 -2.55
N PRO A 66 -5.04 1.79 -3.71
CA PRO A 66 -5.19 1.24 -5.07
C PRO A 66 -4.01 0.37 -5.52
N GLY A 67 -4.23 -0.50 -6.51
CA GLY A 67 -3.19 -1.43 -6.98
C GLY A 67 -3.71 -2.46 -7.97
N SER A 68 -3.05 -3.61 -8.07
CA SER A 68 -3.48 -4.73 -8.90
C SER A 68 -4.88 -5.19 -8.51
N PHE A 69 -5.79 -5.28 -9.49
CA PHE A 69 -7.19 -5.68 -9.30
C PHE A 69 -7.35 -7.00 -8.54
N SER A 70 -6.53 -8.01 -8.90
CA SER A 70 -6.52 -9.30 -8.21
C SER A 70 -5.84 -9.19 -6.86
N GLY A 71 -4.73 -8.46 -6.80
CA GLY A 71 -3.90 -8.30 -5.61
C GLY A 71 -4.67 -7.70 -4.42
N VAL A 72 -5.38 -6.58 -4.62
CA VAL A 72 -6.15 -5.91 -3.55
C VAL A 72 -7.29 -6.78 -3.02
N ARG A 73 -7.92 -7.59 -3.88
CA ARG A 73 -9.00 -8.51 -3.49
C ARG A 73 -8.48 -9.69 -2.69
N ILE A 74 -7.35 -10.27 -3.11
CA ILE A 74 -6.68 -11.33 -2.36
C ILE A 74 -6.34 -10.82 -0.96
N ASN A 75 -5.76 -9.62 -0.86
CA ASN A 75 -5.38 -9.05 0.43
C ASN A 75 -6.59 -8.86 1.35
N ALA A 76 -7.63 -8.19 0.85
CA ALA A 76 -8.86 -7.93 1.58
C ALA A 76 -9.54 -9.23 2.03
N ALA A 77 -9.67 -10.23 1.14
CA ALA A 77 -10.31 -11.50 1.47
C ALA A 77 -9.54 -12.30 2.52
N VAL A 78 -8.20 -12.32 2.45
CA VAL A 78 -7.36 -13.02 3.44
C VAL A 78 -7.42 -12.30 4.79
N ALA A 79 -7.26 -10.97 4.80
CA ALA A 79 -7.37 -10.18 6.02
C ALA A 79 -8.74 -10.35 6.68
N GLN A 80 -9.82 -10.28 5.88
CA GLN A 80 -11.19 -10.51 6.33
C GLN A 80 -11.36 -11.89 6.96
N ALA A 81 -10.95 -12.96 6.26
CA ALA A 81 -11.15 -14.33 6.72
C ALA A 81 -10.38 -14.62 8.01
N LEU A 82 -9.12 -14.18 8.10
CA LEU A 82 -8.30 -14.36 9.29
C LEU A 82 -8.89 -13.59 10.48
N ALA A 83 -9.26 -12.32 10.26
CA ALA A 83 -9.78 -11.46 11.30
C ALA A 83 -11.15 -11.95 11.81
N TRP A 84 -12.05 -12.31 10.89
CA TRP A 84 -13.37 -12.87 11.20
C TRP A 84 -13.29 -14.16 12.02
N SER A 85 -12.28 -15.00 11.77
CA SER A 85 -12.14 -16.28 12.47
C SER A 85 -11.82 -16.15 13.98
N GLN A 86 -11.36 -14.97 14.42
CA GLN A 86 -10.94 -14.70 15.79
C GLN A 86 -11.56 -13.41 16.37
N ASP A 87 -12.63 -12.89 15.75
CA ASP A 87 -13.27 -11.62 16.12
C ASP A 87 -12.27 -10.44 16.25
N LEU A 88 -11.26 -10.40 15.37
CA LEU A 88 -10.25 -9.36 15.35
C LEU A 88 -10.68 -8.17 14.49
N PRO A 89 -10.28 -6.94 14.86
CA PRO A 89 -10.42 -5.80 13.97
C PRO A 89 -9.35 -5.80 12.86
N VAL A 90 -9.61 -5.05 11.79
CA VAL A 90 -8.67 -4.86 10.69
C VAL A 90 -8.26 -3.39 10.51
N ILE A 91 -7.04 -3.17 10.02
CA ILE A 91 -6.49 -1.84 9.75
C ILE A 91 -6.22 -1.72 8.24
N PRO A 92 -7.15 -1.11 7.48
CA PRO A 92 -6.92 -0.86 6.06
C PRO A 92 -5.93 0.29 5.88
N VAL A 93 -4.84 0.04 5.15
CA VAL A 93 -3.80 1.03 4.83
C VAL A 93 -3.79 1.31 3.33
N SER A 94 -3.72 2.58 2.95
CA SER A 94 -3.58 2.96 1.54
C SER A 94 -2.27 2.45 0.95
N SER A 95 -2.30 1.86 -0.24
CA SER A 95 -1.09 1.45 -0.96
C SER A 95 -0.21 2.65 -1.34
N LEU A 96 -0.82 3.82 -1.61
CA LEU A 96 -0.08 5.06 -1.87
C LEU A 96 0.59 5.59 -0.60
N GLN A 97 -0.10 5.51 0.56
CA GLN A 97 0.48 5.86 1.85
C GLN A 97 1.63 4.93 2.23
N ALA A 98 1.46 3.62 2.06
CA ALA A 98 2.51 2.64 2.32
C ALA A 98 3.73 2.86 1.41
N LEU A 99 3.51 3.24 0.15
CA LEU A 99 4.58 3.59 -0.78
C LEU A 99 5.32 4.87 -0.35
N ALA A 100 4.60 5.89 0.11
CA ALA A 100 5.21 7.09 0.69
C ALA A 100 6.01 6.74 1.95
N GLN A 101 5.48 5.87 2.82
CA GLN A 101 6.18 5.41 4.02
C GLN A 101 7.47 4.64 3.68
N ALA A 102 7.45 3.85 2.61
CA ALA A 102 8.65 3.17 2.10
C ALA A 102 9.71 4.18 1.65
N ALA A 103 9.31 5.29 1.01
CA ALA A 103 10.22 6.35 0.62
C ALA A 103 10.86 7.04 1.82
N TYR A 104 10.09 7.31 2.88
CA TYR A 104 10.65 7.83 4.13
C TYR A 104 11.61 6.81 4.78
N ARG A 105 11.22 5.55 4.93
CA ARG A 105 12.04 4.50 5.56
C ARG A 105 13.36 4.25 4.83
N LEU A 106 13.34 4.21 3.50
CA LEU A 106 14.50 3.83 2.68
C LEU A 106 15.38 5.02 2.30
N LYS A 107 14.82 6.24 2.22
CA LYS A 107 15.49 7.41 1.67
C LYS A 107 15.37 8.68 2.53
N GLY A 108 14.63 8.64 3.64
CA GLY A 108 14.44 9.80 4.51
C GLY A 108 13.57 10.91 3.90
N LEU A 109 12.86 10.64 2.81
CA LEU A 109 12.03 11.64 2.13
C LEU A 109 10.78 11.96 2.98
N ALA A 110 10.74 13.17 3.53
CA ALA A 110 9.65 13.62 4.40
C ALA A 110 8.44 14.17 3.61
N GLN A 111 8.61 14.46 2.32
CA GLN A 111 7.54 14.86 1.40
C GLN A 111 7.72 14.17 0.06
N VAL A 112 6.66 13.52 -0.44
CA VAL A 112 6.69 12.80 -1.72
C VAL A 112 5.35 12.85 -2.42
N THR A 113 5.37 12.67 -3.73
CA THR A 113 4.19 12.35 -4.53
C THR A 113 4.25 10.86 -4.85
N ALA A 114 3.36 10.06 -4.26
CA ALA A 114 3.29 8.63 -4.55
C ALA A 114 2.51 8.40 -5.84
N VAL A 115 3.10 7.65 -6.77
CA VAL A 115 2.57 7.43 -8.13
C VAL A 115 2.66 5.95 -8.49
N LEU A 116 1.51 5.31 -8.70
CA LEU A 116 1.42 3.92 -9.17
C LEU A 116 0.86 3.88 -10.59
N ASP A 117 1.48 3.09 -11.47
CA ASP A 117 0.95 2.81 -12.81
C ASP A 117 -0.45 2.16 -12.71
N ALA A 118 -1.49 2.86 -13.16
CA ALA A 118 -2.87 2.37 -13.17
C ALA A 118 -3.25 1.71 -14.51
N ARG A 119 -2.28 1.55 -15.43
CA ARG A 119 -2.44 1.17 -16.83
C ARG A 119 -3.30 2.17 -17.60
N MET A 120 -3.51 1.92 -18.89
CA MET A 120 -4.38 2.72 -19.76
C MET A 120 -4.06 4.22 -19.81
N GLN A 121 -2.76 4.57 -19.74
CA GLN A 121 -2.28 5.96 -19.73
C GLN A 121 -2.74 6.78 -18.51
N GLU A 122 -2.98 6.11 -17.39
CA GLU A 122 -3.37 6.70 -16.13
C GLU A 122 -2.48 6.23 -14.99
N VAL A 123 -2.46 7.01 -13.91
CA VAL A 123 -1.75 6.71 -12.68
C VAL A 123 -2.66 6.94 -11.48
N TYR A 124 -2.46 6.13 -10.44
CA TYR A 124 -2.95 6.46 -9.10
C TYR A 124 -1.96 7.38 -8.42
N ILE A 125 -2.42 8.50 -7.87
CA ILE A 125 -1.55 9.56 -7.37
C ILE A 125 -2.13 10.25 -6.13
N ALA A 126 -1.25 10.55 -5.16
CA ALA A 126 -1.52 11.42 -4.01
C ALA A 126 -0.23 12.03 -3.48
N ASN A 127 -0.34 13.18 -2.83
CA ASN A 127 0.78 13.87 -2.18
C ASN A 127 0.80 13.55 -0.67
N PHE A 128 1.99 13.30 -0.11
CA PHE A 128 2.16 12.92 1.28
C PHE A 128 3.24 13.73 1.98
N SER A 129 3.06 13.94 3.28
CA SER A 129 4.08 14.51 4.17
C SER A 129 4.14 13.77 5.49
N LEU A 130 5.35 13.63 6.04
CA LEU A 130 5.60 12.99 7.32
C LEU A 130 4.99 13.81 8.47
N ASP A 131 4.21 13.16 9.32
CA ASP A 131 3.71 13.77 10.55
C ASP A 131 4.68 13.62 11.74
N ALA A 132 4.32 14.24 12.87
CA ALA A 132 5.10 14.16 14.11
C ALA A 132 5.11 12.77 14.76
N GLN A 133 4.30 11.81 14.27
CA GLN A 133 4.29 10.41 14.72
C GLN A 133 5.18 9.53 13.83
N GLY A 134 5.82 10.11 12.81
CA GLY A 134 6.72 9.41 11.90
C GLY A 134 5.99 8.58 10.85
N ILE A 135 4.72 8.90 10.56
CA ILE A 135 3.95 8.26 9.49
C ILE A 135 3.61 9.27 8.40
N MET A 136 3.65 8.83 7.15
CA MET A 136 3.28 9.66 6.00
C MET A 136 1.77 9.87 5.98
N GLN A 137 1.32 11.12 5.96
CA GLN A 137 -0.09 11.51 5.89
C GLN A 137 -0.40 12.11 4.53
N ALA A 138 -1.59 11.79 4.00
CA ALA A 138 -2.07 12.38 2.77
C ALA A 138 -2.32 13.88 2.97
N ILE A 139 -1.78 14.70 2.06
CA ILE A 139 -2.04 16.14 1.99
C ILE A 139 -3.32 16.43 1.19
N ASP A 140 -3.66 15.52 0.27
CA ASP A 140 -4.81 15.59 -0.61
C ASP A 140 -5.37 14.19 -0.91
N ASP A 141 -6.50 14.14 -1.62
CA ASP A 141 -7.19 12.88 -1.93
C ASP A 141 -6.38 12.00 -2.90
N GLU A 142 -6.56 10.69 -2.77
CA GLU A 142 -6.09 9.71 -3.77
C GLU A 142 -6.90 9.84 -5.07
N LYS A 143 -6.20 9.96 -6.21
CA LYS A 143 -6.84 10.17 -7.52
C LYS A 143 -6.36 9.18 -8.56
N LEU A 144 -7.23 8.91 -9.54
CA LEU A 144 -6.84 8.34 -10.84
C LEU A 144 -6.78 9.48 -11.85
N LEU A 145 -5.61 9.73 -12.45
CA LEU A 145 -5.40 10.82 -13.41
C LEU A 145 -4.65 10.31 -14.63
N ASN A 146 -4.89 10.93 -15.79
CA ASN A 146 -3.99 10.73 -16.94
C ASN A 146 -2.63 11.38 -16.70
N TYR A 147 -1.63 11.08 -17.53
CA TYR A 147 -0.25 11.55 -17.30
C TYR A 147 -0.09 13.08 -17.30
N GLU A 148 -0.84 13.80 -18.13
CA GLU A 148 -0.79 15.28 -18.19
C GLU A 148 -1.34 15.89 -16.89
N GLN A 149 -2.52 15.44 -16.46
CA GLN A 149 -3.16 15.88 -15.23
C GLN A 149 -2.31 15.50 -14.00
N ALA A 150 -1.74 14.29 -13.99
CA ALA A 150 -0.86 13.84 -12.92
C ALA A 150 0.43 14.67 -12.83
N SER A 151 1.00 15.07 -13.98
CA SER A 151 2.17 15.94 -14.04
C SER A 151 1.90 17.32 -13.42
N ALA A 152 0.71 17.89 -13.67
CA ALA A 152 0.27 19.14 -13.05
C ALA A 152 -0.11 18.99 -11.57
N TYR A 153 -0.50 17.79 -11.14
CA TYR A 153 -0.90 17.49 -9.75
C TYR A 153 0.28 17.17 -8.82
N CYS A 154 1.41 16.76 -9.38
CA CYS A 154 2.62 16.38 -8.65
C CYS A 154 3.26 17.59 -7.97
N LYS A 155 3.35 17.57 -6.62
CA LYS A 155 3.90 18.68 -5.83
C LYS A 155 5.34 18.45 -5.35
N PHE A 156 5.72 17.19 -5.18
CA PHE A 156 7.00 16.78 -4.59
C PHE A 156 7.73 15.80 -5.50
N ILE A 157 8.80 15.18 -4.99
CA ILE A 157 9.51 14.12 -5.69
C ILE A 157 8.53 12.96 -5.95
N ALA A 158 8.33 12.64 -7.22
CA ALA A 158 7.50 11.51 -7.64
C ALA A 158 8.22 10.18 -7.39
N ILE A 159 7.53 9.24 -6.74
CA ILE A 159 8.05 7.90 -6.42
C ILE A 159 7.03 6.81 -6.78
N GLY A 160 7.50 5.58 -6.98
CA GLY A 160 6.65 4.43 -7.34
C GLY A 160 6.68 4.06 -8.81
N SER A 161 5.90 3.03 -9.20
CA SER A 161 5.95 2.47 -10.56
C SER A 161 5.46 3.42 -11.66
N GLY A 162 4.68 4.44 -11.31
CA GLY A 162 4.18 5.43 -12.25
C GLY A 162 5.00 6.72 -12.31
N SER A 163 6.07 6.86 -11.52
CA SER A 163 6.82 8.12 -11.44
C SER A 163 7.50 8.50 -12.77
N GLU A 164 8.00 7.52 -13.52
CA GLU A 164 8.64 7.74 -14.82
C GLU A 164 7.63 8.00 -15.97
N LEU A 165 6.34 7.78 -15.72
CA LEU A 165 5.27 8.00 -16.70
C LEU A 165 4.78 9.45 -16.74
N ILE A 166 5.14 10.25 -15.73
CA ILE A 166 4.75 11.65 -15.59
C ILE A 166 5.97 12.57 -15.71
N GLN A 167 5.75 13.81 -16.13
CA GLN A 167 6.79 14.83 -16.26
C GLN A 167 6.37 16.08 -15.48
N PRO A 168 6.59 16.12 -14.15
CA PRO A 168 6.13 17.22 -13.32
C PRO A 168 6.67 18.58 -13.80
N THR A 169 5.78 19.57 -13.88
CA THR A 169 6.12 20.90 -14.43
C THR A 169 6.77 21.83 -13.41
N GLU A 170 6.44 21.67 -12.13
CA GLU A 170 6.96 22.47 -11.02
C GLU A 170 7.23 21.55 -9.82
N ILE A 171 8.45 21.05 -9.70
CA ILE A 171 8.88 20.36 -8.48
C ILE A 171 9.42 21.44 -7.55
N ASN A 172 8.98 21.47 -6.28
CA ASN A 172 9.63 22.32 -5.29
C ASN A 172 11.01 21.73 -4.99
N LEU A 173 12.04 22.20 -5.71
CA LEU A 173 13.38 21.62 -5.74
C LEU A 173 14.23 21.97 -4.49
N GLU A 174 13.72 22.77 -3.56
CA GLU A 174 14.47 23.26 -2.39
C GLU A 174 14.92 22.13 -1.43
N GLU A 175 14.38 20.91 -1.55
CA GLU A 175 14.77 19.75 -0.74
C GLU A 175 15.66 18.71 -1.47
N ILE A 176 16.06 18.96 -2.73
CA ILE A 176 16.78 17.97 -3.56
C ILE A 176 18.32 18.06 -3.42
N SER A 177 18.83 18.86 -2.47
CA SER A 177 20.25 19.20 -2.40
C SER A 177 21.22 18.07 -2.04
N ASP A 178 20.78 16.83 -1.78
CA ASP A 178 21.71 15.70 -1.52
C ASP A 178 21.25 14.31 -2.03
N HIS A 179 20.12 14.23 -2.73
CA HIS A 179 19.55 12.93 -3.18
C HIS A 179 19.47 12.79 -4.70
N GLN A 180 20.40 13.42 -5.42
CA GLN A 180 20.59 13.11 -6.83
C GLN A 180 21.12 11.69 -7.00
N SER A 181 20.44 10.96 -7.88
CA SER A 181 20.90 9.70 -8.46
C SER A 181 20.78 8.49 -7.54
N THR A 182 19.64 7.82 -7.55
CA THR A 182 19.60 6.38 -7.83
C THR A 182 18.16 6.00 -8.19
N ASN A 183 18.01 5.43 -9.39
CA ASN A 183 16.84 4.68 -9.86
C ASN A 183 16.58 3.46 -8.94
N VAL A 184 16.26 3.68 -7.67
CA VAL A 184 15.75 2.63 -6.80
C VAL A 184 14.25 2.64 -6.98
N SER A 185 13.73 1.60 -7.64
CA SER A 185 12.29 1.34 -7.68
C SER A 185 11.81 1.13 -6.25
N ILE A 186 11.26 2.17 -5.63
CA ILE A 186 10.67 2.11 -4.30
C ILE A 186 9.37 1.32 -4.41
N LYS A 187 9.27 0.25 -3.64
CA LYS A 187 8.06 -0.57 -3.54
C LYS A 187 7.68 -0.68 -2.07
N ALA A 188 6.39 -0.49 -1.79
CA ALA A 188 5.85 -0.75 -0.47
C ALA A 188 5.89 -2.24 -0.15
N THR A 189 6.18 -2.56 1.11
CA THR A 189 6.08 -3.91 1.67
C THR A 189 5.18 -3.91 2.90
N ALA A 190 4.92 -5.10 3.45
CA ALA A 190 4.21 -5.25 4.71
C ALA A 190 4.88 -4.52 5.89
N GLN A 191 6.18 -4.22 5.83
CA GLN A 191 6.87 -3.44 6.87
C GLN A 191 6.30 -2.01 6.94
N ASP A 192 6.04 -1.41 5.78
CA ASP A 192 5.51 -0.04 5.67
C ASP A 192 4.07 0.03 6.16
N ILE A 193 3.28 -1.01 5.85
CA ILE A 193 1.92 -1.18 6.36
C ILE A 193 1.95 -1.36 7.89
N ALA A 194 2.84 -2.19 8.41
CA ALA A 194 2.98 -2.44 9.85
C ALA A 194 3.35 -1.15 10.60
N ALA A 195 4.27 -0.34 10.06
CA ALA A 195 4.68 0.93 10.65
C ALA A 195 3.50 1.92 10.80
N ILE A 196 2.67 2.04 9.76
CA ILE A 196 1.45 2.86 9.79
C ILE A 196 0.42 2.26 10.75
N ALA A 197 0.18 0.95 10.63
CA ALA A 197 -0.84 0.25 11.41
C ALA A 197 -0.57 0.30 12.91
N ARG A 198 0.69 0.30 13.34
CA ARG A 198 1.07 0.49 14.75
C ARG A 198 0.49 1.78 15.33
N VAL A 199 0.62 2.89 14.60
CA VAL A 199 0.11 4.20 15.03
C VAL A 199 -1.42 4.19 15.03
N TYR A 200 -2.04 3.61 14.01
CA TYR A 200 -3.50 3.49 13.94
C TYR A 200 -4.07 2.60 15.04
N ALA A 201 -3.43 1.47 15.36
CA ALA A 201 -3.83 0.59 16.46
C ALA A 201 -3.77 1.29 17.82
N ALA A 202 -2.72 2.07 18.08
CA ALA A 202 -2.61 2.88 19.30
C ALA A 202 -3.74 3.90 19.45
N GLN A 203 -4.32 4.33 18.32
CA GLN A 203 -5.44 5.28 18.25
C GLN A 203 -6.80 4.57 18.09
N GLN A 204 -6.83 3.22 18.11
CA GLN A 204 -8.00 2.40 17.82
C GLN A 204 -8.68 2.75 16.48
N LYS A 205 -7.87 3.19 15.51
CA LYS A 205 -8.29 3.44 14.13
C LYS A 205 -8.28 2.13 13.35
N TRP A 206 -9.32 1.34 13.56
CA TRP A 206 -9.57 0.09 12.87
C TRP A 206 -11.05 -0.02 12.53
N VAL A 207 -11.39 -1.02 11.73
CA VAL A 207 -12.77 -1.36 11.37
C VAL A 207 -13.02 -2.84 11.63
N ASP A 208 -14.29 -3.24 11.66
CA ASP A 208 -14.66 -4.65 11.79
C ASP A 208 -14.22 -5.46 10.57
N ALA A 209 -14.05 -6.77 10.74
CA ALA A 209 -13.58 -7.66 9.67
C ALA A 209 -14.45 -7.62 8.40
N GLU A 210 -15.77 -7.42 8.52
CA GLU A 210 -16.66 -7.25 7.35
C GLU A 210 -16.33 -6.01 6.50
N GLN A 211 -15.70 -5.00 7.09
CA GLN A 211 -15.31 -3.76 6.43
C GLN A 211 -13.89 -3.83 5.85
N ALA A 212 -13.25 -5.01 5.84
CA ALA A 212 -12.02 -5.29 5.11
C ALA A 212 -12.29 -5.28 3.58
N LEU A 213 -12.47 -4.09 3.02
CA LEU A 213 -12.85 -3.90 1.62
C LEU A 213 -11.70 -3.27 0.80
N PRO A 214 -11.50 -3.70 -0.44
CA PRO A 214 -10.60 -3.03 -1.37
C PRO A 214 -11.17 -1.68 -1.82
N VAL A 215 -10.28 -0.73 -2.11
CA VAL A 215 -10.60 0.58 -2.67
C VAL A 215 -10.39 0.57 -4.18
N TYR A 216 -11.39 1.05 -4.92
CA TYR A 216 -11.34 1.25 -6.37
C TYR A 216 -11.43 2.74 -6.66
N LEU A 217 -10.43 3.29 -7.35
CA LEU A 217 -10.45 4.68 -7.85
C LEU A 217 -10.85 4.76 -9.33
N ARG A 218 -11.00 3.60 -9.98
CA ARG A 218 -11.40 3.49 -11.38
C ARG A 218 -12.87 3.07 -11.43
N ASP A 219 -13.74 4.03 -11.68
CA ASP A 219 -15.19 3.80 -11.74
C ASP A 219 -15.63 3.10 -13.04
N ASP A 220 -14.92 3.34 -14.16
CA ASP A 220 -15.29 2.87 -15.51
C ASP A 220 -14.25 1.89 -16.10
N ALA A 221 -13.90 0.83 -15.36
CA ALA A 221 -12.92 -0.17 -15.84
C ALA A 221 -13.39 -0.96 -17.08
N TRP A 222 -14.69 -0.97 -17.37
CA TRP A 222 -15.25 -1.56 -18.57
C TRP A 222 -16.26 -0.63 -19.23
N LYS A 223 -16.09 -0.47 -20.55
CA LYS A 223 -17.15 0.03 -21.42
C LYS A 223 -18.40 -0.82 -21.22
N LYS A 224 -19.55 -0.19 -20.98
CA LYS A 224 -20.83 -0.91 -20.94
C LYS A 224 -21.03 -1.63 -22.28
N ILE A 225 -21.74 -2.75 -22.30
CA ILE A 225 -22.01 -3.53 -23.53
C ILE A 225 -22.40 -2.66 -24.76
N PRO A 226 -23.18 -1.57 -24.63
CA PRO A 226 -23.49 -0.67 -25.76
C PRO A 226 -22.29 0.11 -26.33
N GLU A 227 -21.25 0.34 -25.51
CA GLU A 227 -20.03 1.09 -25.83
C GLU A 227 -18.93 0.18 -26.39
N GLN A 228 -19.06 -1.13 -26.22
CA GLN A 228 -18.24 -2.17 -26.84
C GLN A 228 -18.76 -2.40 -28.26
N GLY A 229 -18.54 -1.43 -29.16
CA GLY A 229 -19.03 -1.45 -30.54
C GLY A 229 -18.97 -2.85 -31.17
N LYS A 230 -20.08 -3.31 -31.76
CA LYS A 230 -20.18 -4.63 -32.38
C LYS A 230 -18.99 -4.84 -33.33
N SER A 231 -18.13 -5.82 -33.04
CA SER A 231 -17.22 -6.33 -34.05
C SER A 231 -18.07 -6.94 -35.16
N ASN A 232 -18.20 -6.21 -36.27
CA ASN A 232 -18.67 -6.76 -37.55
C ASN A 232 -17.57 -7.62 -38.16
#